data_AF-A0A2V9QMW8-F1
#
_entry.id   AF-A0A2V9QMW8-F1
#
_cell.length_a   1.000
_cell.length_b   1.000
_cell.length_c   1.000
_cell.angle_alpha   90.00
_cell.angle_beta   90.00
_cell.angle_gamma   90.00
#
_symmetry.space_group_name_H-M   'P 1'
#
loop_
_entity.id
_entity.type
_entity.pdbx_description
1 polymer ?
#
loop_
_entity_poly.entity_id
_entity_poly.type
_entity_poly.pdbx_seq_one_letter_code
_entity_poly.pdbx_strand_id
1 'polypeptide(L)' 'SWPRQRRICYKAEHTTTGTNLRFVITNRAGRASEVFAFYNDRGECENRIAEFKNGFRADRLSCHRFLANAFRLLLHGFAY' A
#
# COMPACT_ATOMS: atom_id res chain seq x y z
N SER A 1 -20.51 -16.11 -8.09
CA SER A 1 -19.43 -16.73 -8.89
C SER A 1 -18.85 -15.69 -9.82
N TRP A 2 -17.55 -15.77 -10.15
CA TRP A 2 -16.94 -14.82 -11.11
C TRP A 2 -17.25 -15.27 -12.55
N PRO A 3 -17.55 -14.35 -13.49
CA PRO A 3 -17.93 -14.71 -14.85
C PRO A 3 -16.76 -15.28 -15.69
N ARG A 4 -15.52 -15.09 -15.23
CA ARG A 4 -14.30 -15.65 -15.85
C ARG A 4 -13.35 -16.14 -14.79
N GLN A 5 -12.60 -17.20 -15.10
CA GLN A 5 -11.55 -17.75 -14.23
C GLN A 5 -10.54 -16.66 -13.84
N ARG A 6 -10.05 -16.72 -12.60
CA ARG A 6 -9.02 -15.84 -12.06
C ARG A 6 -7.85 -16.70 -11.61
N ARG A 7 -6.65 -16.16 -11.79
CA ARG A 7 -5.46 -16.75 -11.22
C ARG A 7 -5.38 -16.37 -9.74
N ILE A 8 -5.24 -17.38 -8.89
CA ILE A 8 -5.08 -17.24 -7.45
C ILE A 8 -3.72 -17.79 -7.08
N CYS A 9 -2.91 -17.02 -6.37
CA CYS A 9 -1.65 -17.44 -5.79
C CYS A 9 -1.82 -17.50 -4.27
N TYR A 10 -1.38 -18.58 -3.65
CA TYR A 10 -1.40 -18.72 -2.19
C TYR A 10 0.03 -18.86 -1.66
N LYS A 11 0.25 -18.35 -0.46
CA LYS A 11 1.51 -18.45 0.28
C LYS A 11 1.18 -18.92 1.69
N ALA A 12 1.69 -20.09 2.07
CA ALA A 12 1.55 -20.66 3.39
C ALA A 12 2.93 -20.62 4.06
N GLU A 13 3.06 -19.84 5.12
CA GLU A 13 4.30 -19.72 5.90
C GLU A 13 4.01 -20.08 7.34
N HIS A 14 4.90 -20.84 7.97
CA HIS A 14 4.83 -21.10 9.41
C HIS A 14 5.98 -20.36 10.08
N THR A 15 5.64 -19.42 10.95
CA THR A 15 6.61 -18.59 11.69
C THR A 15 6.46 -18.85 13.19
N THR A 16 7.38 -18.33 13.99
CA THR A 16 7.30 -18.40 15.47
C THR A 16 6.02 -17.77 16.02
N THR A 17 5.44 -16.81 15.31
CA THR A 17 4.16 -16.15 15.64
C THR A 17 2.93 -16.97 15.19
N GLY A 18 3.15 -18.12 14.53
CA GLY A 18 2.11 -19.02 14.05
C GLY A 18 2.04 -19.14 12.52
N THR A 19 0.99 -19.81 12.06
CA THR A 19 0.70 -20.04 10.63
C THR A 19 0.16 -18.79 9.96
N ASN A 20 0.81 -18.35 8.89
CA ASN A 20 0.42 -17.22 8.07
C ASN A 20 0.04 -17.70 6.66
N LEU A 21 -1.25 -17.67 6.35
CA LEU A 21 -1.81 -18.04 5.06
C LEU A 21 -2.27 -16.77 4.33
N ARG A 22 -1.72 -16.53 3.13
CA ARG A 22 -2.04 -15.36 2.30
C ARG A 22 -2.50 -15.80 0.93
N PHE A 23 -3.50 -15.12 0.39
CA PHE A 23 -4.04 -15.36 -0.94
C PHE A 23 -4.02 -14.06 -1.74
N VAL A 24 -3.51 -14.11 -2.97
CA VAL A 24 -3.45 -12.98 -3.89
C VAL A 24 -4.13 -13.39 -5.18
N ILE A 25 -5.15 -12.63 -5.58
CA ILE A 25 -5.77 -12.75 -6.90
C ILE A 25 -5.05 -11.79 -7.82
N THR A 26 -4.52 -12.28 -8.94
CA THR A 26 -3.73 -11.46 -9.86
C THR A 26 -4.03 -11.76 -11.31
N ASN A 27 -3.84 -10.76 -12.17
CA ASN A 27 -3.76 -10.91 -13.63
C ASN A 27 -2.31 -10.96 -14.13
N ARG A 28 -1.32 -10.79 -13.24
CA ARG A 28 0.10 -10.76 -13.60
C ARG A 28 0.58 -12.16 -13.98
N ALA A 29 1.32 -12.25 -15.09
CA ALA A 29 2.04 -13.46 -15.50
C ALA A 29 3.34 -13.63 -14.68
N GLY A 30 3.93 -14.83 -14.68
CA GLY A 30 5.17 -15.13 -13.94
C GLY A 30 4.97 -16.09 -12.78
N ARG A 31 6.01 -16.36 -11.99
CA ARG A 31 5.95 -17.32 -10.87
C ARG A 31 5.23 -16.74 -9.66
N ALA A 32 4.64 -17.60 -8.81
CA ALA A 32 3.96 -17.13 -7.60
C ALA A 32 4.90 -16.35 -6.68
N SER A 33 6.17 -16.75 -6.59
CA SER A 33 7.21 -16.03 -5.82
C SER A 33 7.42 -14.59 -6.29
N GLU A 34 7.47 -14.36 -7.60
CA GLU A 34 7.62 -13.02 -8.21
C GLU A 34 6.39 -12.14 -7.97
N VAL A 35 5.19 -12.74 -8.05
CA VAL A 35 3.93 -12.06 -7.73
C VAL A 35 3.92 -11.61 -6.26
N PHE A 36 4.33 -12.50 -5.35
CA PHE A 36 4.41 -12.16 -3.93
C PHE A 36 5.53 -11.16 -3.63
N ALA A 37 6.68 -11.24 -4.28
CA ALA A 37 7.75 -10.25 -4.12
C ALA A 37 7.25 -8.84 -4.49
N PHE A 38 6.66 -8.71 -5.69
CA PHE A 38 6.05 -7.45 -6.11
C PHE A 38 4.91 -6.99 -5.19
N TYR A 39 4.08 -7.92 -4.71
CA TYR A 39 2.99 -7.56 -3.81
C TYR A 39 3.51 -7.06 -2.45
N ASN A 40 4.60 -7.65 -1.94
CA ASN A 40 5.21 -7.23 -0.68
C ASN A 40 5.83 -5.83 -0.79
N ASP A 41 6.39 -5.46 -1.95
CA ASP A 41 6.93 -4.12 -2.20
C ASP A 41 5.87 -3.01 -2.05
N ARG A 42 4.58 -3.34 -2.10
CA ARG A 42 3.50 -2.38 -1.82
C ARG A 42 3.62 -1.76 -0.42
N GLY A 43 4.23 -2.46 0.54
CA GLY A 43 4.47 -1.92 1.89
C GLY A 43 5.27 -0.62 1.87
N GLU A 44 6.15 -0.43 0.89
CA GLU A 44 6.92 0.82 0.74
C GLU A 44 6.03 2.04 0.48
N CYS A 45 4.87 1.86 -0.18
CA CYS A 45 3.92 2.96 -0.34
C CYS A 45 3.37 3.43 1.01
N GLU A 46 3.10 2.51 1.95
CA GLU A 46 2.63 2.85 3.29
C GLU A 46 3.73 3.54 4.10
N ASN A 47 4.98 3.06 3.98
CA ASN A 47 6.14 3.69 4.60
C ASN A 47 6.33 5.14 4.11
N ARG A 48 6.25 5.38 2.80
CA ARG A 48 6.34 6.74 2.21
C ARG A 48 5.20 7.65 2.65
N ILE A 49 3.98 7.12 2.79
CA ILE A 49 2.85 7.89 3.33
C ILE A 49 3.09 8.24 4.80
N ALA A 50 3.63 7.32 5.58
CA ALA A 50 3.96 7.57 6.99
C ALA A 50 5.07 8.60 7.12
N GLU A 51 6.11 8.53 6.28
CA GLU A 51 7.18 9.52 6.20
C GLU A 51 6.65 10.90 5.79
N PHE A 52 5.82 10.96 4.76
CA PHE A 52 5.18 12.19 4.31
C PHE A 52 4.35 12.85 5.43
N LYS A 53 3.52 12.07 6.11
CA LYS A 53 2.68 12.57 7.21
C LYS A 53 3.51 12.99 8.42
N ASN A 54 4.40 12.13 8.91
CA ASN A 54 5.09 12.35 10.18
C ASN A 54 6.36 13.19 10.02
N GLY A 55 7.13 12.96 8.95
CA GLY A 55 8.38 13.65 8.66
C GLY A 55 8.17 15.11 8.23
N PHE A 56 7.26 15.35 7.29
CA PHE A 56 6.93 16.70 6.81
C PHE A 56 5.74 17.35 7.52
N ARG A 57 5.14 16.63 8.47
CA ARG A 57 3.95 17.08 9.23
C ARG A 57 2.82 17.54 8.32
N ALA A 58 2.65 16.83 7.20
CA ALA A 58 1.65 17.12 6.17
C ALA A 58 0.21 16.91 6.66
N ASP A 59 0.05 16.29 7.83
CA ASP A 59 -1.21 16.12 8.56
C ASP A 59 -1.67 17.39 9.30
N ARG A 60 -0.82 18.42 9.45
CA ARG A 60 -1.17 19.70 10.09
C ARG A 60 -2.03 20.61 9.19
N LEU A 61 -3.25 20.16 8.94
CA LEU A 61 -4.27 20.83 8.13
C LEU A 61 -5.30 21.53 9.02
N SER A 62 -4.93 22.67 9.62
CA SER A 62 -5.75 23.37 10.61
C SER A 62 -6.58 24.55 10.08
N CYS A 63 -6.65 24.77 8.77
CA CYS A 63 -7.49 25.85 8.23
C CYS A 63 -8.98 25.52 8.33
N HIS A 64 -9.82 26.54 8.54
CA HIS A 64 -11.28 26.39 8.55
C HIS A 64 -11.88 26.05 7.18
N ARG A 65 -11.15 26.31 6.09
CA ARG A 65 -11.64 26.08 4.71
C ARG A 65 -10.97 24.86 4.11
N PHE A 66 -11.78 23.99 3.50
CA PHE A 66 -11.30 22.79 2.79
C PHE A 66 -10.24 23.11 1.73
N LEU A 67 -10.51 24.10 0.86
CA LEU A 67 -9.58 24.48 -0.22
C LEU A 67 -8.21 24.94 0.30
N ALA A 68 -8.18 25.61 1.46
CA ALA A 68 -6.93 26.04 2.08
C ALA A 68 -6.11 24.84 2.58
N ASN A 69 -6.77 23.83 3.15
CA ASN A 69 -6.12 22.59 3.56
C ASN A 69 -5.66 21.74 2.36
N ALA A 70 -6.47 21.67 1.29
CA ALA A 70 -6.08 20.98 0.06
C ALA A 70 -4.84 21.62 -0.58
N PHE A 71 -4.80 22.96 -0.67
CA PHE A 71 -3.64 23.67 -1.18
C PHE A 71 -2.41 23.49 -0.29
N ARG A 72 -2.56 23.53 1.04
CA ARG A 72 -1.47 23.24 1.98
C ARG A 72 -0.93 21.81 1.81
N LEU A 73 -1.81 20.82 1.64
CA LEU A 73 -1.40 19.44 1.39
C LEU A 73 -0.61 19.31 0.07
N LEU A 74 -1.03 20.02 -0.98
CA LEU A 74 -0.27 20.08 -2.24
C LEU A 74 1.12 20.68 -2.03
N LEU A 75 1.24 21.78 -1.27
CA LEU A 75 2.54 22.37 -0.96
C LEU A 75 3.45 21.41 -0.18
N HIS A 76 2.91 20.68 0.80
CA HIS A 76 3.66 19.61 1.47
C HIS A 76 4.11 18.54 0.45
N GLY A 77 3.21 18.14 -0.45
CA GLY A 77 3.51 17.16 -1.51
C GLY A 77 4.59 17.60 -2.49
N PHE A 78 4.70 18.89 -2.80
CA PHE A 78 5.76 19.43 -3.65
C PHE A 78 7.10 19.61 -2.91
N ALA A 79 7.07 19.72 -1.59
CA ALA A 79 8.28 19.88 -0.76
C ALA A 79 8.91 18.53 -0.36
N TYR A 80 8.15 17.44 -0.44
CA TYR A 80 8.58 16.06 -0.24
C TYR A 80 9.30 15.54 -1.50
#